data_AF-A0A2Z6R9I8-F1
#
_entry.id   AF-A0A2Z6R9I8-F1
#
_cell.length_a   1.000
_cell.length_b   1.000
_cell.length_c   1.000
_cell.angle_alpha   90.00
_cell.angle_beta   90.00
_cell.angle_gamma   90.00
#
_symmetry.space_group_name_H-M   'P 1'
#
loop_
_entity.id
_entity.type
_entity.pdbx_description
1 polymer ?
#
loop_
_entity_poly.entity_id
_entity_poly.type
_entity_poly.pdbx_seq_one_letter_code
_entity_poly.pdbx_strand_id
1 'polypeptide(L)'
;MLYKKLFDELAEGKFDDVMMFKTLDLNPILEFSKELTDFIKLNLKEIREFNLKSLMNIVIDRFRKVGKSYDILEVHYILQENRSNLNFKYTNYDENKLTKYLYNTTTYWKGNRNPEDVPIEEAWKCQICEFADDCDWRKKKIIELQRSKRSLNK
;
A
#
# COMPACT_ATOMS: atom_id res chain seq x y z
N MET A 1 3.20 5.65 4.79
CA MET A 1 2.57 4.98 5.96
C MET A 1 2.66 3.47 5.85
N LEU A 2 2.13 2.83 4.80
CA LEU A 2 2.19 1.36 4.66
C LEU A 2 3.62 0.79 4.75
N TYR A 3 4.55 1.35 3.97
CA TYR A 3 5.95 0.89 3.98
C TYR A 3 6.62 1.00 5.36
N LYS A 4 6.29 2.04 6.14
CA LYS A 4 6.75 2.14 7.53
C LYS A 4 6.21 0.99 8.38
N LYS A 5 4.91 0.70 8.32
CA LYS A 5 4.32 -0.41 9.08
C LYS A 5 4.98 -1.75 8.72
N LEU A 6 5.14 -2.04 7.41
CA LEU A 6 5.80 -3.25 6.94
C LEU A 6 7.25 -3.35 7.41
N PHE A 7 8.00 -2.25 7.32
CA PHE A 7 9.38 -2.18 7.78
C PHE A 7 9.48 -2.38 9.30
N ASP A 8 8.68 -1.67 10.09
CA ASP A 8 8.70 -1.75 11.55
C ASP A 8 8.28 -3.15 12.01
N GLU A 9 7.28 -3.79 11.39
CA GLU A 9 6.89 -5.17 11.71
C GLU A 9 7.98 -6.19 11.42
N LEU A 10 8.74 -6.00 10.32
CA LEU A 10 9.91 -6.83 10.01
C LEU A 10 11.03 -6.61 11.04
N ALA A 11 11.35 -5.36 11.35
CA ALA A 11 12.39 -4.98 12.31
C ALA A 11 12.04 -5.43 13.75
N GLU A 12 10.78 -5.37 14.14
CA GLU A 12 10.28 -5.85 15.43
C GLU A 12 10.13 -7.39 15.46
N GLY A 13 10.29 -8.06 14.31
CA GLY A 13 10.15 -9.51 14.21
C GLY A 13 8.72 -10.03 14.35
N LYS A 14 7.72 -9.18 14.09
CA LYS A 14 6.28 -9.48 14.12
C LYS A 14 5.75 -10.04 12.79
N PHE A 15 6.60 -10.11 11.77
CA PHE A 15 6.23 -10.64 10.47
C PHE A 15 5.86 -12.13 10.54
N ASP A 16 4.64 -12.46 10.12
CA ASP A 16 4.14 -13.84 10.05
C ASP A 16 4.43 -14.44 8.66
N ASP A 17 5.58 -15.10 8.56
CA ASP A 17 6.00 -15.74 7.31
C ASP A 17 5.13 -16.97 6.95
N VAL A 18 4.56 -17.67 7.93
CA VAL A 18 3.63 -18.78 7.72
C VAL A 18 2.36 -18.29 7.03
N MET A 19 1.79 -17.18 7.52
CA MET A 19 0.62 -16.56 6.90
C MET A 19 0.94 -16.05 5.49
N MET A 20 2.12 -15.46 5.27
CA MET A 20 2.57 -15.04 3.94
C MET A 20 2.62 -16.23 2.96
N PHE A 21 3.30 -17.31 3.32
CA PHE A 21 3.44 -18.48 2.45
C PHE A 21 2.09 -19.09 2.13
N LYS A 22 1.19 -19.20 3.12
CA LYS A 22 -0.18 -19.67 2.90
C LYS A 22 -0.98 -18.75 1.97
N THR A 23 -0.88 -17.43 2.17
CA THR A 23 -1.65 -16.44 1.40
C THR A 23 -1.23 -16.41 -0.07
N LEU A 24 0.06 -16.62 -0.33
CA LEU A 24 0.65 -16.61 -1.67
C LEU A 24 0.73 -18.01 -2.32
N ASP A 25 0.20 -19.05 -1.65
CA ASP A 25 0.27 -20.45 -2.09
C ASP A 25 1.70 -20.90 -2.43
N LEU A 26 2.64 -20.61 -1.53
CA LEU A 26 4.06 -20.91 -1.69
C LEU A 26 4.45 -22.16 -0.90
N ASN A 27 5.28 -23.02 -1.50
CA ASN A 27 5.97 -24.09 -0.79
C ASN A 27 7.34 -23.59 -0.28
N PRO A 28 7.50 -23.29 1.02
CA PRO A 28 8.68 -22.61 1.52
C PRO A 28 9.89 -23.54 1.69
N ILE A 29 9.68 -24.86 1.68
CA ILE A 29 10.74 -25.88 1.83
C ILE A 29 11.21 -26.44 0.49
N LEU A 30 10.56 -26.07 -0.61
CA LEU A 30 11.00 -26.47 -1.95
C LEU A 30 12.40 -25.92 -2.22
N GLU A 31 13.30 -26.80 -2.67
CA GLU A 31 14.66 -26.40 -3.03
C GLU A 31 14.65 -25.45 -4.23
N PHE A 32 15.53 -24.46 -4.17
CA PHE A 32 15.77 -23.55 -5.27
C PHE A 32 16.40 -24.26 -6.47
N SER A 33 16.24 -23.66 -7.65
CA SER A 33 16.92 -24.13 -8.85
C SER A 33 18.44 -24.10 -8.65
N LYS A 34 19.16 -24.87 -9.49
CA LYS A 34 20.61 -24.94 -9.44
C LYS A 34 21.24 -23.56 -9.67
N GLU A 35 20.72 -22.80 -10.62
CA GLU A 35 21.20 -21.46 -10.96
C GLU A 35 21.10 -20.50 -9.77
N LEU A 36 19.94 -20.50 -9.10
CA LEU A 36 19.73 -19.65 -7.92
C LEU A 36 20.58 -20.11 -6.74
N THR A 37 20.69 -21.43 -6.53
CA THR A 37 21.56 -22.02 -5.51
C THR A 37 23.02 -21.60 -5.71
N ASP A 38 23.54 -21.67 -6.94
CA ASP A 38 24.91 -21.30 -7.27
C ASP A 38 25.15 -19.79 -7.04
N PHE A 39 24.18 -18.95 -7.42
CA PHE A 39 24.23 -17.51 -7.12
C PHE A 39 24.25 -17.23 -5.61
N ILE A 40 23.41 -17.92 -4.83
CA ILE A 40 23.33 -17.74 -3.38
C ILE A 40 24.64 -18.17 -2.71
N LYS A 41 25.24 -19.31 -3.11
CA LYS A 41 26.52 -19.78 -2.56
C LYS A 41 27.64 -18.75 -2.71
N LEU A 42 27.66 -18.01 -3.81
CA LEU A 42 28.66 -16.99 -4.07
C LEU A 42 28.48 -15.73 -3.20
N ASN A 43 27.23 -15.38 -2.83
CA ASN A 43 26.90 -14.09 -2.22
C ASN A 43 26.46 -14.18 -0.74
N LEU A 44 25.97 -15.33 -0.28
CA LEU A 44 25.33 -15.53 1.02
C LEU A 44 25.82 -16.83 1.68
N LYS A 45 27.05 -16.79 2.24
CA LYS A 45 27.73 -17.94 2.85
C LYS A 45 27.06 -18.51 4.11
N GLU A 46 26.11 -17.78 4.67
CA GLU A 46 25.37 -18.12 5.89
C GLU A 46 24.16 -19.03 5.63
N ILE A 47 23.74 -19.21 4.38
CA ILE A 47 22.65 -20.11 3.99
C ILE A 47 23.17 -21.55 3.90
N ARG A 48 22.52 -22.46 4.65
CA ARG A 48 22.80 -23.91 4.60
C ARG A 48 21.78 -24.67 3.75
N GLU A 49 20.52 -24.31 3.88
CA GLU A 49 19.43 -24.87 3.08
C GLU A 49 18.98 -23.86 2.04
N PHE A 50 18.98 -24.26 0.77
CA PHE A 50 18.67 -23.39 -0.35
C PHE A 50 17.17 -23.43 -0.65
N ASN A 51 16.37 -22.94 0.31
CA ASN A 51 14.91 -22.84 0.21
C ASN A 51 14.42 -21.46 0.71
N LEU A 52 13.15 -21.16 0.41
CA LEU A 52 12.57 -19.86 0.73
C LEU A 52 12.48 -19.62 2.24
N LYS A 53 12.19 -20.65 3.04
CA LYS A 53 12.13 -20.54 4.51
C LYS A 53 13.46 -20.06 5.08
N SER A 54 14.56 -20.69 4.70
CA SER A 54 15.90 -20.36 5.17
C SER A 54 16.36 -18.99 4.71
N LEU A 55 16.04 -18.61 3.47
CA LEU A 55 16.31 -17.26 2.98
C LEU A 55 15.51 -16.20 3.77
N MET A 56 14.22 -16.44 4.01
CA MET A 56 13.36 -15.51 4.76
C MET A 56 13.80 -15.33 6.20
N ASN A 57 14.24 -16.40 6.87
CA ASN A 57 14.79 -16.30 8.23
C ASN A 57 15.96 -15.32 8.30
N ILE A 58 16.89 -15.40 7.34
CA ILE A 58 18.05 -14.51 7.28
C ILE A 58 17.64 -13.07 6.98
N VAL A 59 16.68 -12.88 6.07
CA VAL A 59 16.14 -11.54 5.77
C VAL A 59 15.54 -10.93 7.04
N ILE A 60 14.65 -11.64 7.73
CA ILE A 60 14.02 -11.18 8.97
C ILE A 60 15.08 -10.88 10.04
N ASP A 61 16.06 -11.77 10.24
CA ASP A 61 17.13 -11.56 11.22
C ASP A 61 18.03 -10.37 10.89
N ARG A 62 18.23 -10.06 9.61
CA ARG A 62 18.93 -8.84 9.20
C ARG A 62 18.10 -7.59 9.49
N PHE A 63 16.80 -7.59 9.19
CA PHE A 63 15.92 -6.46 9.49
C PHE A 63 15.82 -6.19 10.99
N ARG A 64 15.81 -7.24 11.82
CA ARG A 64 15.82 -7.12 13.29
C ARG A 64 17.01 -6.33 13.85
N LYS A 65 18.12 -6.26 13.11
CA LYS A 65 19.32 -5.50 13.53
C LYS A 65 19.22 -3.99 13.27
N VAL A 66 18.28 -3.54 12.42
CA VAL A 66 18.16 -2.13 12.01
C VAL A 66 17.35 -1.31 13.01
N GLY A 67 16.45 -1.95 13.77
CA GLY A 67 15.57 -1.27 14.72
C GLY A 67 14.39 -0.55 14.06
N LYS A 68 13.49 0.00 14.88
CA LYS A 68 12.26 0.67 14.41
C LYS A 68 12.57 2.03 13.79
N SER A 69 11.83 2.39 12.74
CA SER A 69 11.89 3.72 12.12
C SER A 69 11.16 4.79 12.95
N TYR A 70 11.51 6.06 12.73
CA TYR A 70 10.81 7.20 13.34
C TYR A 70 9.34 7.31 12.90
N ASP A 71 8.53 7.97 13.73
CA ASP A 71 7.11 8.22 13.42
C ASP A 71 6.86 9.45 12.55
N ILE A 72 7.90 10.24 12.28
CA ILE A 72 7.85 11.33 11.29
C ILE A 72 8.28 10.76 9.95
N LEU A 73 7.39 10.86 8.96
CA LEU A 73 7.64 10.44 7.59
C LEU A 73 7.94 11.65 6.72
N GLU A 74 8.91 11.50 5.83
CA GLU A 74 9.30 12.51 4.86
C GLU A 74 9.05 11.98 3.44
N VAL A 75 8.44 12.81 2.59
CA VAL A 75 8.23 12.53 1.18
C VAL A 75 9.01 13.54 0.37
N HIS A 76 10.01 13.08 -0.38
CA HIS A 76 10.76 13.91 -1.32
C HIS A 76 10.16 13.83 -2.72
N TYR A 77 10.01 14.99 -3.35
CA TYR A 77 9.70 15.14 -4.76
C TYR A 77 11.01 15.37 -5.50
N ILE A 78 11.41 14.41 -6.33
CA ILE A 78 12.71 14.42 -7.03
C ILE A 78 12.43 14.48 -8.53
N LEU A 79 13.07 15.41 -9.24
CA LEU A 79 12.97 15.51 -10.69
C LEU A 79 13.67 14.32 -11.34
N GLN A 80 12.96 13.57 -12.18
CA GLN A 80 13.50 12.34 -12.78
C GLN A 80 14.74 12.59 -13.67
N GLU A 81 14.75 13.72 -14.40
CA GLU A 81 15.79 14.05 -15.38
C GLU A 81 17.19 14.18 -14.77
N ASN A 82 17.31 14.95 -13.68
CA ASN A 82 18.61 15.30 -13.09
C ASN A 82 18.72 14.95 -11.60
N ARG A 83 17.71 14.25 -11.05
CA ARG A 83 17.60 13.90 -9.62
C ARG A 83 17.66 15.09 -8.67
N SER A 84 17.38 16.30 -9.14
CA SER A 84 17.30 17.46 -8.27
C SER A 84 16.12 17.32 -7.30
N ASN A 85 16.29 17.79 -6.08
CA ASN A 85 15.18 17.88 -5.14
C ASN A 85 14.29 19.06 -5.53
N LEU A 86 13.03 18.78 -5.83
CA LEU A 86 12.02 19.79 -6.11
C LEU A 86 11.38 20.29 -4.81
N ASN A 87 11.06 19.36 -3.91
CA ASN A 87 10.43 19.67 -2.63
C ASN A 87 10.50 18.47 -1.65
N PHE A 88 10.11 18.71 -0.41
CA PHE A 88 9.82 17.68 0.58
C PHE A 88 8.57 18.02 1.41
N LYS A 89 7.94 17.01 2.01
CA LYS A 89 6.81 17.18 2.92
C LYS A 89 6.91 16.20 4.08
N TYR A 90 6.68 16.71 5.29
CA TYR A 90 6.57 15.88 6.50
C TYR A 90 5.13 15.47 6.78
N THR A 91 4.96 14.28 7.35
CA THR A 91 3.69 13.80 7.87
C THR A 91 3.93 12.84 9.03
N ASN A 92 3.09 12.90 10.05
CA ASN A 92 3.16 11.93 11.15
C ASN A 92 2.56 10.59 10.71
N TYR A 93 3.17 9.51 11.16
CA TYR A 93 2.61 8.18 11.06
C TYR A 93 1.34 8.09 11.91
N ASP A 94 0.31 7.47 11.35
CA ASP A 94 -0.99 7.28 11.98
C ASP A 94 -1.50 5.88 11.59
N GLU A 95 -1.40 4.96 12.55
CA GLU A 95 -1.80 3.56 12.36
C GLU A 95 -3.31 3.41 12.18
N ASN A 96 -4.12 4.23 12.85
CA ASN A 96 -5.58 4.18 12.72
C ASN A 96 -6.01 4.61 11.33
N LYS A 97 -5.41 5.70 10.83
CA LYS A 97 -5.64 6.18 9.46
C LYS A 97 -5.21 5.14 8.42
N LEU A 98 -4.05 4.51 8.60
CA LEU A 98 -3.58 3.44 7.72
C LEU A 98 -4.54 2.24 7.75
N THR A 99 -4.94 1.79 8.93
CA THR A 99 -5.84 0.63 9.11
C THR A 99 -7.20 0.89 8.45
N LYS A 100 -7.78 2.07 8.69
CA LYS A 100 -9.04 2.49 8.03
C LYS A 100 -8.90 2.53 6.51
N TYR A 101 -7.79 3.08 6.00
CA TYR A 101 -7.53 3.12 4.56
C TYR A 101 -7.44 1.72 3.95
N LEU A 102 -6.67 0.82 4.57
CA LEU A 102 -6.52 -0.56 4.11
C LEU A 102 -7.84 -1.31 4.15
N TYR A 103 -8.63 -1.17 5.23
CA TYR A 103 -9.95 -1.77 5.33
C TYR A 103 -10.89 -1.29 4.22
N ASN A 104 -11.02 0.02 4.03
CA ASN A 104 -11.91 0.60 3.01
C ASN A 104 -11.50 0.19 1.57
N THR A 105 -10.19 0.12 1.32
CA THR A 105 -9.65 -0.25 0.01
C THR A 105 -9.82 -1.74 -0.26
N THR A 106 -9.44 -2.60 0.69
CA THR A 106 -9.49 -4.05 0.50
C THR A 106 -10.92 -4.59 0.46
N THR A 107 -11.85 -4.01 1.22
CA THR A 107 -13.27 -4.40 1.15
C THR A 107 -13.88 -4.10 -0.22
N TYR A 108 -13.51 -2.97 -0.83
CA TYR A 108 -13.92 -2.65 -2.20
C TYR A 108 -13.34 -3.65 -3.21
N TRP A 109 -12.02 -3.88 -3.20
CA TRP A 109 -11.38 -4.81 -4.16
C TRP A 109 -11.81 -6.27 -3.99
N LYS A 110 -12.24 -6.67 -2.79
CA LYS A 110 -12.82 -8.00 -2.53
C LYS A 110 -14.30 -8.12 -2.96
N GLY A 111 -14.93 -7.03 -3.40
CA GLY A 111 -16.35 -7.00 -3.74
C GLY A 111 -17.28 -6.98 -2.52
N ASN A 112 -16.74 -6.79 -1.30
CA ASN A 112 -17.52 -6.74 -0.06
C ASN A 112 -18.16 -5.36 0.19
N ARG A 113 -17.92 -4.39 -0.69
CA ARG A 113 -18.42 -3.02 -0.60
C ARG A 113 -18.62 -2.42 -1.98
N ASN A 114 -19.71 -1.67 -2.15
CA ASN A 114 -19.96 -0.87 -3.36
C ASN A 114 -18.94 0.27 -3.51
N PRO A 115 -18.73 0.79 -4.74
CA PRO A 115 -17.93 2.00 -4.95
C PRO A 115 -18.40 3.15 -4.07
N GLU A 116 -17.43 3.94 -3.58
CA GLU A 116 -17.72 5.20 -2.93
C GLU A 116 -17.91 6.30 -3.97
N ASP A 117 -18.83 7.21 -3.67
CA ASP A 117 -19.09 8.38 -4.47
C ASP A 117 -17.89 9.35 -4.47
N VAL A 118 -17.78 10.17 -5.52
CA VAL A 118 -16.68 11.13 -5.67
C VAL A 118 -16.76 12.22 -4.58
N PRO A 119 -15.68 12.47 -3.81
CA PRO A 119 -15.63 13.61 -2.89
C PRO A 119 -15.84 14.93 -3.65
N ILE A 120 -16.48 15.91 -3.03
CA ILE A 120 -16.81 17.19 -3.70
C ILE A 120 -15.54 17.91 -4.17
N GLU A 121 -14.46 17.78 -3.40
CA GLU A 121 -13.13 18.34 -3.70
C GLU A 121 -12.50 17.73 -4.95
N GLU A 122 -12.94 16.53 -5.35
CA GLU A 122 -12.46 15.78 -6.50
C GLU A 122 -13.45 15.83 -7.68
N ALA A 123 -14.58 16.52 -7.52
CA ALA A 123 -15.64 16.61 -8.54
C ALA A 123 -15.19 17.32 -9.82
N TRP A 124 -14.09 18.08 -9.79
CA TRP A 124 -13.47 18.66 -10.98
C TRP A 124 -13.10 17.59 -12.02
N LYS A 125 -12.76 16.36 -11.58
CA LYS A 125 -12.49 15.22 -12.47
C LYS A 125 -13.71 14.83 -13.31
N CYS A 126 -14.92 15.15 -12.88
CA CYS A 126 -16.12 14.88 -13.67
C CYS A 126 -16.18 15.72 -14.96
N GLN A 127 -15.37 16.77 -15.11
CA GLN A 127 -15.31 17.56 -16.35
C GLN A 127 -14.61 16.83 -17.51
N ILE A 128 -13.79 15.83 -17.19
CA ILE A 128 -13.02 15.04 -18.16
C ILE A 128 -13.38 13.55 -18.12
N CYS A 129 -14.42 13.19 -17.37
CA CYS A 129 -14.85 11.80 -17.20
C CYS A 129 -15.72 11.36 -18.38
N GLU A 130 -15.30 10.30 -19.08
CA GLU A 130 -16.05 9.72 -20.20
C GLU A 130 -17.41 9.12 -19.80
N PHE A 131 -17.60 8.82 -18.51
CA PHE A 131 -18.85 8.27 -17.96
C PHE A 131 -19.75 9.33 -17.32
N ALA A 132 -19.45 10.62 -17.50
CA ALA A 132 -20.15 11.70 -16.79
C ALA A 132 -21.66 11.74 -17.09
N ASP A 133 -22.07 11.42 -18.32
CA ASP A 133 -23.47 11.48 -18.75
C ASP A 133 -24.34 10.42 -18.07
N ASP A 134 -23.76 9.25 -17.78
CA ASP A 134 -24.46 8.13 -17.12
C ASP A 134 -24.14 7.96 -15.63
N CYS A 135 -23.35 8.87 -15.06
CA CYS A 135 -22.97 8.81 -13.66
C CYS A 135 -24.15 9.11 -12.72
N ASP A 136 -24.64 8.08 -12.01
CA ASP A 136 -25.73 8.19 -11.04
C ASP A 136 -25.43 9.20 -9.92
N TRP A 137 -24.19 9.25 -9.44
CA TRP A 137 -23.78 10.23 -8.43
C TRP A 137 -23.97 11.67 -8.92
N ARG A 138 -23.53 11.96 -10.14
CA ARG A 138 -23.67 13.30 -10.75
C ARG A 138 -25.15 13.65 -10.92
N LYS A 139 -25.96 12.71 -11.42
CA LYS A 139 -27.42 12.87 -11.55
C LYS A 139 -28.06 13.20 -10.19
N LYS A 140 -27.71 12.47 -9.13
CA LYS A 140 -28.19 12.73 -7.75
C LYS A 140 -27.80 14.14 -7.26
N LYS A 141 -26.53 14.56 -7.45
CA LYS A 141 -26.06 15.89 -7.03
C LYS A 141 -26.77 17.04 -7.74
N ILE A 142 -27.09 16.89 -9.02
CA ILE A 142 -27.88 17.87 -9.77
C ILE A 142 -29.28 18.02 -9.17
N ILE A 143 -29.94 16.90 -8.84
CA ILE A 143 -31.28 16.90 -8.22
C ILE A 143 -31.26 17.57 -6.84
N GLU A 144 -30.25 17.28 -6.00
CA GLU A 144 -30.07 17.91 -4.68
C GLU A 144 -29.97 19.43 -4.80
N LEU A 145 -29.16 19.94 -5.74
CA LEU A 145 -29.03 21.37 -6.02
C LEU A 145 -30.33 22.01 -6.50
N GLN A 146 -31.06 21.35 -7.39
CA GLN A 146 -32.35 21.83 -7.88
C GLN A 146 -33.39 21.95 -6.76
N ARG A 147 -33.41 20.99 -5.83
CA ARG A 147 -34.29 21.03 -4.65
C ARG A 147 -33.94 22.18 -3.72
N SER A 148 -32.66 22.36 -3.42
CA SER A 148 -32.18 23.46 -2.57
C SER A 148 -32.55 24.84 -3.13
N LYS A 149 -32.40 25.05 -4.44
CA LYS A 149 -32.82 26.31 -5.08
C LYS A 149 -34.32 26.55 -4.98
N ARG A 150 -35.15 25.51 -5.12
CA ARG A 150 -36.61 25.63 -5.00
C ARG A 150 -37.07 25.93 -3.58
N SER A 151 -36.38 25.41 -2.55
CA SER A 151 -36.69 25.72 -1.15
C SER A 151 -36.28 27.13 -0.72
N LEU A 152 -35.27 27.72 -1.36
CA LEU A 152 -34.82 29.09 -1.09
C LEU A 152 -35.71 30.17 -1.74
N ASN A 153 -36.50 29.79 -2.74
CA ASN A 153 -37.40 30.68 -3.48
C ASN A 153 -38.87 30.62 -2.99
N LYS A 154 -39.13 29.97 -1.86
CA LYS A 154 -40.41 29.97 -1.14
C LYS A 154 -40.25 30.72 0.16
#